data_AF-A0AB34DEN6-F1
#
_entry.id   AF-A0AB34DEN6-F1
#
_cell.length_a   1.000
_cell.length_b   1.000
_cell.length_c   1.000
_cell.angle_alpha   90.00
_cell.angle_beta   90.00
_cell.angle_gamma   90.00
#
_symmetry.space_group_name_H-M   'P 1'
#
loop_
_entity.id
_entity.type
_entity.pdbx_description
1 polymer ?
#
loop_
_entity_poly.entity_id
_entity_poly.type
_entity_poly.pdbx_seq_one_letter_code
_entity_poly.pdbx_strand_id
1 'polypeptide(L)' 'NGQIADLLIGLTRAKKTWGFGLCFLYLRNVRGHHWNHKRVYRVYRELKLNLRIKLRRRLKREKPEELAVPDAPNMV' A
#
# COMPACT_ATOMS: atom_id res chain seq x y z
N ASN A 1 -0.83 -22.44 10.63
CA ASN A 1 -0.34 -21.04 10.49
C ASN A 1 -0.59 -20.44 9.10
N GLY A 2 -0.74 -21.24 8.03
CA GLY A 2 -0.99 -20.76 6.67
C GLY A 2 -2.15 -19.77 6.55
N GLN A 3 -3.33 -20.10 7.12
CA GLN A 3 -4.50 -19.22 7.04
C GLN A 3 -4.27 -17.80 7.59
N ILE A 4 -3.48 -17.65 8.67
CA ILE A 4 -3.14 -16.33 9.23
C ILE A 4 -2.24 -15.56 8.25
N ALA A 5 -1.28 -16.25 7.64
CA ALA A 5 -0.34 -15.68 6.69
C ALA A 5 -1.07 -15.18 5.43
N ASP A 6 -1.93 -16.01 4.84
CA ASP A 6 -2.68 -15.67 3.63
C ASP A 6 -3.57 -14.45 3.84
N LEU A 7 -4.27 -14.40 4.97
CA LEU A 7 -5.10 -13.25 5.33
C LEU A 7 -4.28 -11.98 5.56
N LEU A 8 -3.14 -12.07 6.26
CA LEU A 8 -2.25 -10.92 6.47
C LEU A 8 -1.66 -10.40 5.15
N ILE A 9 -1.26 -11.29 4.23
CA ILE A 9 -0.75 -10.91 2.91
C ILE A 9 -1.86 -10.26 2.08
N GLY A 10 -3.07 -10.81 2.07
CA GLY A 10 -4.23 -10.20 1.40
C GLY A 10 -4.54 -8.80 1.93
N LEU A 11 -4.59 -8.65 3.26
CA LEU A 11 -4.86 -7.37 3.93
C LEU A 11 -3.79 -6.32 3.63
N THR A 12 -2.51 -6.68 3.74
CA THR A 12 -1.42 -5.72 3.48
C THR A 12 -1.33 -5.32 2.00
N ARG A 13 -1.70 -6.21 1.07
CA ARG A 13 -1.82 -5.87 -0.36
C ARG A 13 -2.98 -4.90 -0.63
N ALA A 14 -4.14 -5.15 -0.02
CA ALA A 14 -5.33 -4.32 -0.21
C ALA A 14 -5.23 -2.96 0.51
N LYS A 15 -4.63 -2.94 1.71
CA LYS A 15 -4.50 -1.76 2.58
C LYS A 15 -3.04 -1.52 2.94
N LYS A 16 -2.28 -1.01 1.98
CA LYS A 16 -0.83 -0.76 2.09
C LYS A 16 -0.41 0.24 3.18
N THR A 17 -1.34 1.05 3.68
CA THR A 17 -1.09 2.02 4.77
C THR A 17 -1.28 1.41 6.16
N TRP A 18 -1.88 0.23 6.25
CA TRP A 18 -2.19 -0.39 7.54
C TRP A 18 -0.96 -1.06 8.13
N GLY A 19 -0.61 -0.68 9.36
CA GLY A 19 0.35 -1.38 10.18
C GLY A 19 -0.23 -2.63 10.84
N PHE A 20 0.59 -3.32 11.62
CA PHE A 20 0.21 -4.53 12.34
C PHE A 20 -1.02 -4.36 13.24
N GLY A 21 -1.09 -3.28 14.03
CA GLY A 21 -2.20 -3.07 14.96
C GLY A 21 -3.57 -3.02 14.28
N LEU A 22 -3.67 -2.32 13.15
CA LEU A 22 -4.89 -2.26 12.34
C LEU A 22 -5.21 -3.60 11.67
N CYS A 23 -4.20 -4.30 11.14
CA CYS A 23 -4.40 -5.64 10.58
C CYS A 23 -4.93 -6.62 11.64
N PHE A 24 -4.38 -6.57 12.85
CA PHE A 24 -4.84 -7.41 13.97
C PHE A 24 -6.26 -7.04 14.42
N LEU A 25 -6.55 -5.75 14.60
CA LEU A 25 -7.89 -5.28 14.99
C LEU A 25 -8.95 -5.72 13.97
N TYR A 26 -8.65 -5.62 12.68
CA TYR A 26 -9.57 -6.04 11.62
C TYR A 26 -9.82 -7.56 11.66
N LEU A 27 -8.76 -8.36 11.79
CA LEU A 27 -8.90 -9.82 11.89
C LEU A 27 -9.72 -10.23 13.10
N ARG A 28 -9.56 -9.53 14.23
CA ARG A 28 -10.28 -9.85 15.47
C ARG A 28 -11.72 -9.36 15.48
N ASN A 29 -11.96 -8.10 15.11
CA ASN A 29 -13.25 -7.45 15.29
C ASN A 29 -14.16 -7.57 14.06
N VAL A 30 -13.60 -7.51 12.85
CA VAL A 30 -14.39 -7.57 11.61
C VAL A 30 -14.52 -9.01 11.12
N ARG A 31 -13.42 -9.78 11.15
CA ARG A 31 -13.46 -11.19 10.74
C ARG A 31 -13.78 -12.16 11.88
N GLY A 32 -13.84 -11.69 13.13
CA GLY A 32 -14.20 -12.51 14.29
C GLY A 32 -13.16 -13.55 14.71
N HIS A 33 -11.92 -13.45 14.21
CA HIS A 33 -10.87 -14.41 14.56
C HIS A 33 -10.29 -14.10 15.94
N HIS A 34 -10.59 -14.95 16.92
CA HIS A 34 -10.09 -14.84 18.31
C HIS A 34 -8.65 -15.35 18.46
N TRP A 35 -7.75 -14.94 17.57
CA TRP A 35 -6.35 -15.34 17.63
C TRP A 35 -5.58 -14.54 18.67
N ASN A 36 -4.64 -15.21 19.34
CA ASN A 36 -3.72 -14.56 20.25
C ASN A 36 -2.85 -13.54 19.49
N HIS A 37 -2.78 -12.31 20.02
CA HIS A 37 -2.00 -11.21 19.46
C HIS A 37 -0.53 -11.60 19.19
N LYS A 38 0.14 -12.30 20.13
CA LYS A 38 1.54 -12.73 19.96
C LYS A 38 1.70 -13.73 18.82
N ARG A 39 0.72 -14.61 18.61
CA ARG A 39 0.74 -15.59 17.51
C ARG A 39 0.65 -14.91 16.15
N VAL A 40 -0.26 -13.94 16.00
CA VAL A 40 -0.39 -13.17 14.76
C VAL A 40 0.85 -12.31 14.53
N TYR A 41 1.40 -11.70 15.59
CA TYR A 41 2.62 -10.90 15.50
C TYR A 41 3.84 -11.72 15.06
N ARG A 42 3.98 -12.97 15.52
CA ARG A 42 5.03 -13.88 15.06
C ARG A 42 4.95 -14.12 13.56
N VAL A 43 3.78 -14.49 13.05
CA VAL A 43 3.56 -14.71 11.62
C VAL A 43 3.81 -13.42 10.83
N TYR A 44 3.35 -12.28 11.33
CA TYR A 44 3.58 -10.97 10.70
C TYR A 44 5.07 -10.62 10.56
N ARG A 45 5.88 -10.91 11.60
CA ARG A 45 7.33 -10.73 11.57
C ARG A 45 8.03 -11.74 10.67
N GLU A 46 7.62 -13.01 10.71
CA GLU A 46 8.16 -14.07 9.85
C GLU A 46 7.96 -13.73 8.37
N LEU A 47 6.83 -13.12 8.00
CA LEU A 47 6.52 -12.66 6.65
C LEU A 47 7.21 -11.33 6.25
N LYS A 48 7.98 -10.72 7.16
CA LYS A 48 8.67 -9.42 6.94
C LYS A 48 7.76 -8.29 6.43
N LEU A 49 6.46 -8.33 6.75
CA LEU A 49 5.47 -7.33 6.33
C LEU A 49 5.66 -5.97 7.01
N ASN A 50 6.52 -5.91 8.03
CA ASN A 50 6.96 -4.69 8.71
C ASN A 50 7.96 -3.85 7.90
N LEU A 51 8.50 -4.37 6.80
CA LEU A 51 9.40 -3.60 5.95
C LEU A 51 8.62 -2.48 5.26
N ARG A 52 9.03 -1.24 5.51
CA ARG A 52 8.40 -0.06 4.92
C ARG A 52 8.47 -0.15 3.39
N ILE A 53 7.34 -0.38 2.75
CA ILE A 53 7.23 -0.31 1.29
C ILE A 53 7.49 1.14 0.89
N LYS A 54 8.59 1.39 0.18
CA LYS A 54 8.93 2.71 -0.31
C LYS A 54 7.88 3.09 -1.36
N LEU A 55 7.07 4.10 -1.04
CA LEU A 55 6.06 4.60 -1.97
C LEU A 55 6.75 5.01 -3.27
N ARG A 56 6.16 4.66 -4.43
CA ARG A 56 6.71 5.03 -5.75
C ARG A 56 6.97 6.53 -5.76
N ARG A 57 8.22 6.92 -6.01
CA ARG A 57 8.58 8.34 -6.11
C ARG A 57 7.78 8.94 -7.25
N ARG A 58 7.27 10.15 -7.02
CA ARG A 58 6.62 10.94 -8.07
C ARG A 58 7.59 11.04 -9.25
N LEU A 59 7.14 10.69 -10.46
CA LEU A 59 7.92 10.90 -11.67
C LEU A 59 8.24 12.40 -11.75
N LYS A 60 9.53 12.76 -11.84
CA LYS A 60 9.92 14.13 -12.14
C LYS A 60 9.48 14.39 -13.58
N ARG A 61 8.43 15.19 -13.75
CA ARG A 61 8.01 15.66 -15.07
C ARG A 61 8.98 16.75 -15.48
N GLU A 62 9.47 16.69 -16.71
CA GLU A 62 10.18 17.83 -17.28
C GLU A 62 9.22 19.01 -17.40
N LYS A 63 9.76 20.23 -17.28
CA LYS A 63 8.96 21.44 -17.45
C LYS A 63 8.46 21.41 -18.91
N PRO A 64 7.14 21.57 -19.16
CA PRO A 64 6.67 21.67 -20.53
C PRO A 64 7.40 22.82 -21.22
N GLU A 65 7.86 22.58 -22.45
CA GLU A 65 8.43 23.62 -23.30
C GLU A 65 7.39 24.73 -23.52
N GLU A 66 7.88 25.95 -23.75
CA GLU A 66 7.01 27.08 -24.03
C GLU A 66 6.21 26.80 -25.30
N LEU A 67 4.91 27.10 -25.25
CA LEU A 67 4.03 26.88 -26.37
C LEU A 67 4.51 27.77 -27.53
N ALA A 68 4.87 27.17 -28.66
CA ALA A 68 5.24 27.94 -29.84
C ALA A 68 4.04 28.78 -30.28
N VAL A 69 4.18 30.11 -30.18
CA VAL A 69 3.17 31.05 -30.68
C VAL A 69 3.47 31.28 -32.15
N PRO A 70 2.51 31.03 -33.06
CA PRO A 70 2.69 31.33 -34.48
C PRO A 70 2.85 32.84 -34.69
N ASP A 71 3.78 33.25 -35.56
CA ASP A 71 3.99 34.66 -35.91
C ASP A 71 2.80 35.28 -36.67
N ALA A 72 1.94 34.44 -37.26
CA ALA A 72 0.78 34.87 -38.03
C ALA A 72 -0.48 34.10 -37.63
N PRO A 73 -1.67 34.77 -37.65
CA PRO A 73 -2.94 34.09 -37.47
C PRO A 73 -3.19 33.08 -38.58
N ASN A 74 -3.80 31.95 -38.22
CA ASN A 74 -4.18 30.91 -39.17
C ASN A 74 -5.21 31.48 -40.18
N MET A 75 -4.83 31.57 -41.45
CA MET A 75 -5.76 31.97 -42.51
C MET A 75 -6.49 30.72 -43.02
N VAL A 76 -7.81 30.70 -42.82
CA VAL A 76 -8.74 29.67 -43.30
C VAL A 76 -9.16 29.98 -44.72
#